data_AF-A0A7K2Z7Q1-F1
#
_entry.id   AF-A0A7K2Z7Q1-F1
#
_cell.length_a   1.000
_cell.length_b   1.000
_cell.length_c   1.000
_cell.angle_alpha   90.00
_cell.angle_beta   90.00
_cell.angle_gamma   90.00
#
_symmetry.space_group_name_H-M   'P 1'
#
loop_
_entity.id
_entity.type
_entity.pdbx_description
1 polymer ?
#
loop_
_entity_poly.entity_id
_entity_poly.type
_entity_poly.pdbx_seq_one_letter_code
_entity_poly.pdbx_strand_id
1 'polypeptide(L)'
;MTYTLADAIRAQFERDHPNGKNTLLCVGCRRRKDRKDFRETPWHGRAAACLDCEGYGIGGDRLWDRTYNDRTAWNLEQAREKLRMYQRYAAKLRAERYDGAWVAAFAAVGQTSADAFRAHEAPWRRLVEARRQKWAPLIAEALSKAHTLSQEDS
;
A
#
# COMPACT_ATOMS: atom_id res chain seq x y z
N MET A 1 2.18 39.88 -10.75
CA MET A 1 2.09 38.55 -11.40
C MET A 1 2.20 37.51 -10.30
N THR A 2 1.24 36.61 -10.18
CA THR A 2 1.25 35.51 -9.18
C THR A 2 2.02 34.34 -9.75
N TYR A 3 3.01 33.85 -9.00
CA TYR A 3 3.77 32.66 -9.38
C TYR A 3 2.86 31.43 -9.30
N THR A 4 2.67 30.75 -10.41
CA THR A 4 1.74 29.62 -10.52
C THR A 4 2.44 28.28 -10.41
N LEU A 5 1.66 27.21 -10.17
CA LEU A 5 2.15 25.82 -10.25
C LEU A 5 2.83 25.55 -11.62
N ALA A 6 2.31 26.12 -12.70
CA ALA A 6 2.89 25.98 -14.02
C ALA A 6 4.29 26.62 -14.10
N ASP A 7 4.50 27.75 -13.41
CA ASP A 7 5.80 28.41 -13.32
C ASP A 7 6.79 27.60 -12.46
N ALA A 8 6.30 26.96 -11.39
CA ALA A 8 7.10 26.04 -10.57
C ALA A 8 7.56 24.82 -11.37
N ILE A 9 6.67 24.21 -12.16
CA ILE A 9 7.00 23.07 -13.03
C ILE A 9 7.99 23.49 -14.11
N ARG A 10 7.82 24.66 -14.72
CA ARG A 10 8.73 25.18 -15.75
C ARG A 10 10.11 25.48 -15.17
N ALA A 11 10.18 26.13 -14.00
CA ALA A 11 11.44 26.42 -13.33
C ALA A 11 12.18 25.15 -12.88
N GLN A 12 11.45 24.13 -12.40
CA GLN A 12 12.03 22.84 -12.08
C GLN A 12 12.58 22.15 -13.33
N PHE A 13 11.83 22.18 -14.44
CA PHE A 13 12.29 21.63 -15.71
C PHE A 13 13.54 22.34 -16.23
N GLU A 14 13.63 23.66 -16.13
CA GLU A 14 14.83 24.42 -16.52
C GLU A 14 16.04 24.14 -15.62
N ARG A 15 15.82 23.85 -14.33
CA ARG A 15 16.86 23.37 -13.40
C ARG A 15 17.38 21.99 -13.77
N ASP A 16 16.47 21.07 -14.08
CA ASP A 16 16.80 19.68 -14.39
C ASP A 16 17.40 19.54 -15.81
N HIS A 17 17.08 20.46 -16.71
CA HIS A 17 17.53 20.48 -18.11
C HIS A 17 18.17 21.83 -18.48
N PRO A 18 19.37 22.13 -17.95
CA PRO A 18 20.03 23.40 -18.22
C PRO A 18 20.25 23.57 -19.73
N ASN A 19 19.72 24.69 -20.26
CA ASN A 19 19.73 25.14 -21.65
C ASN A 19 18.58 24.75 -22.57
N GLY A 20 17.62 23.87 -22.21
CA GLY A 20 16.31 23.65 -22.88
C GLY A 20 16.23 23.34 -24.39
N LYS A 21 17.29 23.64 -25.16
CA LYS A 21 17.42 23.64 -26.62
C LYS A 21 17.66 22.24 -27.17
N ASN A 22 18.13 21.32 -26.32
CA ASN A 22 18.35 19.91 -26.65
C ASN A 22 17.22 19.01 -26.12
N THR A 23 16.01 19.55 -25.94
CA THR A 23 14.84 18.75 -25.55
C THR A 23 13.93 18.50 -26.74
N LEU A 24 13.47 17.26 -26.90
CA LEU A 24 12.52 16.86 -27.94
C LEU A 24 11.18 16.47 -27.29
N LEU A 25 10.08 16.76 -27.98
CA LEU A 25 8.75 16.33 -27.55
C LEU A 25 8.50 14.90 -28.03
N CYS A 26 8.28 13.98 -27.10
CA CYS A 26 7.88 12.61 -27.44
C CYS A 26 6.40 12.57 -27.84
N VAL A 27 6.10 12.00 -29.01
CA VAL A 27 4.72 11.88 -29.52
C VAL A 27 3.91 10.81 -28.77
N GLY A 28 4.56 9.79 -28.19
CA GLY A 28 3.88 8.75 -27.41
C GLY A 28 3.40 9.24 -26.05
N CYS A 29 4.30 9.75 -25.20
CA CYS A 29 3.97 10.18 -23.85
C CYS A 29 3.66 11.69 -23.71
N ARG A 30 3.75 12.47 -24.79
CA ARG A 30 3.51 13.93 -24.85
C ARG A 30 4.30 14.75 -23.81
N ARG A 31 5.51 14.29 -23.47
CA ARG A 31 6.44 14.99 -22.55
C ARG A 31 7.70 15.41 -23.30
N ARG A 32 8.27 16.56 -22.92
CA ARG A 32 9.61 16.98 -23.37
C ARG A 32 10.66 16.18 -22.59
N LYS A 33 11.64 15.62 -23.30
CA LYS A 33 12.76 14.83 -22.76
C LYS A 33 14.06 15.26 -23.42
N ASP A 34 15.19 14.92 -22.82
CA ASP A 34 16.50 15.25 -23.37
C ASP A 34 16.75 14.49 -24.67
N ARG A 35 17.56 15.06 -25.58
CA ARG A 35 17.95 14.43 -26.85
C ARG A 35 18.57 13.04 -26.67
N LYS A 36 19.30 12.82 -25.57
CA LYS A 36 19.89 11.51 -25.20
C LYS A 36 18.85 10.42 -24.96
N ASP A 37 17.62 10.81 -24.62
CA ASP A 37 16.49 9.90 -24.39
C ASP A 37 15.79 9.50 -25.70
N PHE A 38 16.37 9.84 -26.86
CA PHE A 38 15.89 9.50 -28.20
C PHE A 38 17.02 8.82 -28.97
N ARG A 39 16.67 7.95 -29.94
CA ARG A 39 17.68 7.39 -30.84
C ARG A 39 18.40 8.48 -31.64
N GLU A 40 19.68 8.23 -31.87
CA GLU A 40 20.63 9.15 -32.50
C GLU A 40 20.19 9.54 -33.92
N THR A 41 19.65 8.57 -34.68
CA THR A 41 19.06 8.77 -36.01
C THR A 41 17.59 8.37 -36.03
N PRO A 42 16.62 9.32 -35.98
CA PRO A 42 15.25 8.99 -36.34
C PRO A 42 15.25 8.65 -37.83
N TRP A 43 15.16 7.36 -38.15
CA TRP A 43 15.10 6.90 -39.53
C TRP A 43 13.95 7.63 -40.25
N HIS A 44 14.29 8.19 -41.41
CA HIS A 44 13.52 9.12 -42.22
C HIS A 44 11.98 8.95 -42.13
N GLY A 45 11.28 9.99 -41.68
CA GLY A 45 9.82 10.14 -41.80
C GLY A 45 8.96 9.68 -40.62
N ARG A 46 9.53 9.12 -39.53
CA ARG A 46 8.76 8.77 -38.32
C ARG A 46 8.77 9.88 -37.27
N ALA A 47 7.63 10.05 -36.58
CA ALA A 47 7.49 10.99 -35.47
C ALA A 47 8.42 10.61 -34.30
N ALA A 48 9.03 11.61 -33.63
CA ALA A 48 9.98 11.38 -32.54
C ALA A 48 9.32 10.71 -31.33
N ALA A 49 9.76 9.51 -30.99
CA ALA A 49 9.39 8.80 -29.77
C ALA A 49 10.65 8.64 -28.91
N CYS A 50 10.52 8.82 -27.58
CA CYS A 50 11.64 8.57 -26.68
C CYS A 50 11.95 7.07 -26.63
N LEU A 51 13.15 6.69 -26.21
CA LEU A 51 13.62 5.30 -26.12
C LEU A 51 12.66 4.39 -25.35
N ASP A 52 12.00 4.94 -24.32
CA ASP A 52 10.88 4.28 -23.67
C ASP A 52 9.81 3.95 -24.71
N CYS A 53 9.18 4.95 -25.33
CA CYS A 53 8.14 4.82 -26.35
C CYS A 53 8.56 4.04 -27.62
N GLU A 54 9.83 4.06 -28.03
CA GLU A 54 10.33 3.31 -29.18
C GLU A 54 10.52 1.82 -28.88
N GLY A 55 10.91 1.46 -27.66
CA GLY A 55 10.92 0.07 -27.19
C GLY A 55 9.52 -0.57 -27.10
N TYR A 56 8.46 0.24 -27.29
CA TYR A 56 7.04 -0.10 -27.20
C TYR A 56 6.35 0.00 -28.57
N GLY A 57 6.94 -0.61 -29.61
CA GLY A 57 6.33 -0.69 -30.94
C GLY A 57 4.88 -1.20 -30.95
N ILE A 58 4.19 -0.97 -32.08
CA ILE A 58 2.83 -1.43 -32.40
C ILE A 58 2.70 -2.92 -32.02
N GLY A 59 2.00 -3.22 -30.92
CA GLY A 59 2.04 -4.52 -30.23
C GLY A 59 1.92 -4.47 -28.69
N GLY A 60 1.83 -3.28 -28.09
CA GLY A 60 0.79 -2.94 -27.11
C GLY A 60 0.82 -3.49 -25.67
N ASP A 61 1.55 -4.54 -25.29
CA ASP A 61 1.28 -5.17 -23.98
C ASP A 61 2.11 -4.66 -22.77
N ARG A 62 3.27 -4.03 -22.98
CA ARG A 62 4.19 -3.72 -21.84
C ARG A 62 3.98 -2.38 -21.13
N LEU A 63 3.29 -1.41 -21.74
CA LEU A 63 3.01 -0.14 -21.05
C LEU A 63 1.94 -0.33 -19.98
N TRP A 64 0.97 -1.21 -20.27
CA TRP A 64 -0.02 -1.67 -19.31
C TRP A 64 0.67 -2.42 -18.18
N ASP A 65 1.62 -3.32 -18.48
CA ASP A 65 2.39 -4.01 -17.45
C ASP A 65 3.17 -3.07 -16.53
N ARG A 66 3.83 -2.03 -17.06
CA ARG A 66 4.57 -1.07 -16.20
C ARG A 66 3.62 -0.24 -15.34
N THR A 67 2.57 0.32 -15.92
CA THR A 67 1.59 1.10 -15.15
C THR A 67 0.80 0.24 -14.16
N TYR A 68 0.54 -1.02 -14.51
CA TYR A 68 -0.02 -2.02 -13.62
C TYR A 68 0.93 -2.35 -12.47
N ASN A 69 2.21 -2.60 -12.75
CA ASN A 69 3.25 -2.90 -11.76
C ASN A 69 3.54 -1.72 -10.82
N ASP A 70 3.58 -0.51 -11.35
CA ASP A 70 3.74 0.71 -10.55
C ASP A 70 2.52 0.90 -9.61
N ARG A 71 1.31 0.60 -10.11
CA ARG A 71 0.08 0.67 -9.30
C ARG A 71 0.02 -0.44 -8.24
N THR A 72 0.41 -1.66 -8.55
CA THR A 72 0.46 -2.76 -7.56
C THR A 72 1.52 -2.50 -6.49
N ALA A 73 2.69 -1.96 -6.87
CA ALA A 73 3.71 -1.53 -5.91
C ALA A 73 3.16 -0.46 -4.96
N TRP A 74 2.50 0.57 -5.50
CA TRP A 74 1.84 1.61 -4.69
C TRP A 74 0.79 1.04 -3.72
N ASN A 75 -0.08 0.15 -4.21
CA ASN A 75 -1.12 -0.47 -3.38
C ASN A 75 -0.52 -1.32 -2.25
N LEU A 76 0.59 -2.02 -2.50
CA LEU A 76 1.30 -2.79 -1.49
C LEU A 76 1.92 -1.88 -0.43
N GLU A 77 2.48 -0.74 -0.80
CA GLU A 77 3.00 0.25 0.15
C GLU A 77 1.88 0.81 1.05
N GLN A 78 0.74 1.17 0.47
CA GLN A 78 -0.44 1.61 1.22
C GLN A 78 -0.92 0.54 2.22
N ALA A 79 -0.97 -0.73 1.79
CA ALA A 79 -1.35 -1.84 2.66
C ALA A 79 -0.35 -2.06 3.81
N ARG A 80 0.97 -1.95 3.54
CA ARG A 80 2.02 -2.03 4.56
C ARG A 80 1.91 -0.90 5.58
N GLU A 81 1.65 0.32 5.15
CA GLU A 81 1.50 1.44 6.07
C GLU A 81 0.24 1.31 6.93
N LYS A 82 -0.86 0.83 6.34
CA LYS A 82 -2.07 0.49 7.10
C LYS A 82 -1.80 -0.59 8.15
N LEU A 83 -1.01 -1.62 7.82
CA LEU A 83 -0.59 -2.64 8.78
C LEU A 83 0.28 -2.05 9.92
N ARG A 84 1.24 -1.18 9.60
CA ARG A 84 2.05 -0.49 10.62
C ARG A 84 1.18 0.35 11.55
N MET A 85 0.19 1.05 11.01
CA MET A 85 -0.77 1.83 11.79
C MET A 85 -1.59 0.94 12.72
N TYR A 86 -2.10 -0.20 12.25
CA TYR A 86 -2.80 -1.17 13.09
C TYR A 86 -1.90 -1.79 14.16
N GLN A 87 -0.64 -2.08 13.86
CA GLN A 87 0.31 -2.60 14.84
C GLN A 87 0.60 -1.57 15.94
N ARG A 88 0.81 -0.29 15.58
CA ARG A 88 0.96 0.81 16.54
C ARG A 88 -0.30 0.96 17.41
N TYR A 89 -1.47 0.90 16.81
CA TYR A 89 -2.73 0.99 17.53
C TYR A 89 -2.95 -0.20 18.48
N ALA A 90 -2.65 -1.42 18.02
CA ALA A 90 -2.71 -2.61 18.87
C ALA A 90 -1.71 -2.54 20.03
N ALA A 91 -0.50 -2.03 19.80
CA ALA A 91 0.49 -1.79 20.85
C ALA A 91 -0.02 -0.76 21.88
N LYS A 92 -0.63 0.34 21.41
CA LYS A 92 -1.29 1.32 22.28
C LYS A 92 -2.38 0.68 23.13
N LEU A 93 -3.27 -0.11 22.53
CA LEU A 93 -4.33 -0.81 23.28
C LEU A 93 -3.77 -1.81 24.30
N ARG A 94 -2.66 -2.50 23.99
CA ARG A 94 -1.99 -3.37 24.96
C ARG A 94 -1.40 -2.56 26.11
N ALA A 95 -0.75 -1.44 25.83
CA ALA A 95 -0.23 -0.54 26.86
C ALA A 95 -1.37 0.00 27.73
N GLU A 96 -2.49 0.44 27.16
CA GLU A 96 -3.67 0.86 27.93
C GLU A 96 -4.27 -0.28 28.78
N ARG A 97 -4.18 -1.52 28.29
CA ARG A 97 -4.67 -2.71 29.00
C ARG A 97 -3.77 -3.16 30.14
N TYR A 98 -2.45 -3.07 30.01
CA TYR A 98 -1.50 -3.65 30.98
C TYR A 98 -0.72 -2.59 31.79
N ASP A 99 -0.48 -1.41 31.21
CA ASP A 99 0.23 -0.28 31.84
C ASP A 99 -0.69 0.92 32.12
N GLY A 100 -2.01 0.75 31.92
CA GLY A 100 -2.99 1.80 32.17
C GLY A 100 -3.06 2.20 33.65
N ALA A 101 -3.42 3.46 33.91
CA ALA A 101 -3.60 3.99 35.27
C ALA A 101 -4.53 3.12 36.16
N TRP A 102 -5.49 2.41 35.54
CA TRP A 102 -6.36 1.48 36.24
C TRP A 102 -5.63 0.20 36.71
N VAL A 103 -4.70 -0.35 35.93
CA VAL A 103 -3.90 -1.53 36.34
C VAL A 103 -2.95 -1.15 37.47
N ALA A 104 -2.32 0.03 37.39
CA ALA A 104 -1.49 0.56 38.46
C ALA A 104 -2.31 0.79 39.75
N ALA A 105 -3.54 1.30 39.62
CA ALA A 105 -4.46 1.46 40.74
C ALA A 105 -4.88 0.11 41.36
N PHE A 106 -5.05 -0.95 40.57
CA PHE A 106 -5.36 -2.29 41.09
C PHE A 106 -4.16 -3.02 41.69
N ALA A 107 -2.97 -2.85 41.13
CA ALA A 107 -1.74 -3.40 41.69
C ALA A 107 -1.42 -2.83 43.08
N ALA A 108 -1.80 -1.58 43.34
CA ALA A 108 -1.64 -0.92 44.64
C ALA A 108 -2.62 -1.41 45.73
N VAL A 109 -3.70 -2.14 45.37
CA VAL A 109 -4.82 -2.45 46.30
C VAL A 109 -4.74 -3.86 46.93
N GLY A 110 -3.74 -4.69 46.62
CA GLY A 110 -3.56 -6.00 47.28
C GLY A 110 -4.66 -7.03 46.95
N GLN A 111 -4.61 -8.22 47.58
CA GLN A 111 -5.27 -9.51 47.22
C GLN A 111 -6.71 -9.49 46.66
N THR A 112 -7.52 -8.45 46.89
CA THR A 112 -8.83 -8.23 46.27
C THR A 112 -8.77 -7.78 44.80
N SER A 113 -7.59 -7.40 44.31
CA SER A 113 -7.36 -6.94 42.93
C SER A 113 -7.58 -8.03 41.88
N ALA A 114 -7.34 -9.31 42.19
CA ALA A 114 -7.56 -10.41 41.26
C ALA A 114 -9.06 -10.63 40.96
N ASP A 115 -9.94 -10.42 41.93
CA ASP A 115 -11.39 -10.52 41.75
C ASP A 115 -11.95 -9.32 41.00
N ALA A 116 -11.42 -8.12 41.24
CA ALA A 116 -11.75 -6.94 40.46
C ALA A 116 -11.26 -7.04 39.01
N PHE A 117 -10.07 -7.61 38.78
CA PHE A 117 -9.55 -7.89 37.44
C PHE A 117 -10.42 -8.91 36.70
N ARG A 118 -10.85 -9.98 37.39
CA ARG A 118 -11.81 -10.96 36.85
C ARG A 118 -13.16 -10.31 36.54
N ALA A 119 -13.68 -9.45 37.41
CA ALA A 119 -14.94 -8.74 37.19
C ALA A 119 -14.86 -7.78 35.98
N HIS A 120 -13.72 -7.09 35.81
CA HIS A 120 -13.49 -6.19 34.68
C HIS A 120 -13.27 -6.96 33.35
N GLU A 121 -12.57 -8.09 33.36
CA GLU A 121 -12.36 -8.91 32.16
C GLU A 121 -13.57 -9.76 31.77
N ALA A 122 -14.46 -10.10 32.71
CA ALA A 122 -15.58 -11.00 32.49
C ALA A 122 -16.51 -10.59 31.32
N PRO A 123 -16.91 -9.31 31.14
CA PRO A 123 -17.74 -8.89 30.01
C PRO A 123 -17.03 -9.13 28.66
N TRP A 124 -15.75 -8.78 28.58
CA TRP A 124 -14.96 -8.98 27.36
C TRP A 124 -14.79 -10.46 27.05
N ARG A 125 -14.45 -11.30 28.04
CA ARG A 125 -14.31 -12.75 27.86
C ARG A 125 -15.62 -13.36 27.37
N ARG A 126 -16.76 -13.00 27.96
CA ARG A 126 -18.09 -13.45 27.51
C ARG A 126 -18.37 -13.07 26.05
N LEU A 127 -18.00 -11.86 25.62
CA LEU A 127 -18.15 -11.42 24.24
C LEU A 127 -17.26 -12.22 23.27
N VAL A 128 -16.02 -12.51 23.67
CA VAL A 128 -15.10 -13.35 22.91
C VAL A 128 -15.62 -14.78 22.80
N GLU A 129 -16.11 -15.36 23.89
CA GLU A 129 -16.73 -16.69 23.92
C GLU A 129 -17.95 -16.75 22.98
N ALA A 130 -18.85 -15.76 23.07
CA ALA A 130 -20.03 -15.68 22.22
C ALA A 130 -19.66 -15.54 20.73
N ARG A 131 -18.64 -14.74 20.43
CA ARG A 131 -18.12 -14.63 19.06
C ARG A 131 -17.52 -15.96 18.61
N ARG A 132 -16.71 -16.62 19.45
CA ARG A 132 -16.10 -17.92 19.15
C ARG A 132 -17.16 -18.98 18.87
N GLN A 133 -18.22 -19.06 19.67
CA GLN A 133 -19.35 -19.96 19.45
C GLN A 133 -20.08 -19.68 18.13
N LYS A 134 -20.26 -18.39 17.78
CA LYS A 134 -20.88 -18.00 16.51
C LYS A 134 -20.05 -18.42 15.29
N TRP A 135 -18.73 -18.34 15.39
CA TRP A 135 -17.82 -18.67 14.28
C TRP A 135 -17.41 -20.14 14.21
N ALA A 136 -17.52 -20.88 15.32
CA ALA A 136 -17.21 -22.31 15.38
C ALA A 136 -17.89 -23.17 14.30
N PRO A 137 -19.20 -23.05 14.03
CA PRO A 137 -19.83 -23.85 12.97
C PRO A 137 -19.35 -23.46 11.56
N LEU A 138 -19.10 -22.16 11.32
CA LEU A 138 -18.60 -21.68 10.02
C LEU A 138 -17.18 -22.17 9.75
N ILE A 139 -16.33 -22.21 10.77
CA ILE A 139 -14.97 -22.75 10.68
C ILE A 139 -15.02 -24.27 10.47
N ALA A 140 -15.89 -24.98 11.19
CA ALA A 140 -16.06 -26.43 11.02
C ALA A 140 -16.56 -26.79 9.60
N GLU A 141 -17.51 -26.02 9.06
CA GLU A 141 -18.02 -26.19 7.70
C GLU A 141 -16.98 -25.85 6.62
N ALA A 142 -16.18 -24.80 6.83
CA ALA A 142 -15.08 -24.47 5.94
C ALA A 142 -13.99 -25.56 5.94
N LEU A 143 -13.66 -26.10 7.10
CA LEU A 143 -12.68 -27.19 7.24
C LEU A 143 -13.20 -28.51 6.65
N SER A 144 -14.49 -28.84 6.82
CA SER A 144 -15.06 -30.05 6.21
C SER A 144 -15.10 -29.95 4.68
N LYS A 145 -15.47 -28.79 4.12
CA LYS A 145 -15.40 -28.52 2.67
C LYS A 145 -13.98 -28.55 2.12
N ALA A 146 -13.00 -28.06 2.86
CA ALA A 146 -11.60 -28.15 2.47
C ALA A 146 -11.10 -29.62 2.46
N HIS A 147 -11.59 -30.44 3.39
CA HIS A 147 -11.21 -31.85 3.45
C HIS A 147 -11.82 -32.68 2.30
N THR A 148 -13.06 -32.42 1.91
CA THR A 148 -13.69 -33.10 0.75
C THR A 148 -12.99 -32.74 -0.56
N LEU A 149 -12.56 -31.49 -0.74
CA LEU A 149 -11.79 -31.09 -1.92
C LEU A 149 -10.43 -31.81 -2.01
N SER A 150 -9.76 -32.05 -0.87
CA SER A 150 -8.48 -32.80 -0.87
C SER A 150 -8.61 -34.28 -1.22
N GLN A 151 -9.81 -34.87 -1.06
CA GLN A 151 -10.08 -36.27 -1.40
C GLN A 151 -10.52 -36.46 -2.85
N GLU A 152 -11.09 -35.43 -3.49
CA GLU A 152 -11.47 -35.46 -4.92
C GLU A 152 -10.27 -35.22 -5.85
N ASP A 153 -9.21 -34.58 -5.35
CA ASP A 153 -7.95 -34.31 -6.09
C ASP A 153 -6.89 -35.44 -5.96
N SER A 154 -7.20 -36.55 -5.28
CA SER A 154 -6.30 -37.73 -5.11
C SER A 154 -6.83 -38.96 -5.84
#